data_AF-A0A2N2KA09-F1
#
_entry.id   AF-A0A2N2KA09-F1
#
_cell.length_a   1.000
_cell.length_b   1.000
_cell.length_c   1.000
_cell.angle_alpha   90.00
_cell.angle_beta   90.00
_cell.angle_gamma   90.00
#
_symmetry.space_group_name_H-M   'P 1'
#
loop_
_entity.id
_entity.type
_entity.pdbx_description
1 polymer ?
#
loop_
_entity_poly.entity_id
_entity_poly.type
_entity_poly.pdbx_seq_one_letter_code
_entity_poly.pdbx_strand_id
1 'polypeptide(L)' 'MAYTPELSQIGSATLRRLAWYRGKPMTETLESLLQATGLTMAEVKPGEVCSKCRDKSICDQCPFDHPAE' A
#
# COMPACT_ATOMS: atom_id res chain seq x y z
N MET A 1 -4.29 3.68 15.38
CA MET A 1 -3.07 4.52 15.44
C MET A 1 -2.19 4.10 14.27
N ALA A 2 -1.88 5.00 13.34
CA ALA A 2 -1.00 4.66 12.22
C ALA A 2 0.44 4.60 12.74
N TYR A 3 1.02 3.41 12.81
CA TYR A 3 2.43 3.25 13.14
C TYR A 3 3.27 3.69 11.94
N THR A 4 4.37 4.41 12.17
CA THR A 4 5.34 4.66 11.10
C THR A 4 6.17 3.38 10.93
N PRO A 5 6.12 2.71 9.76
CA PRO A 5 6.92 1.52 9.55
C PRO A 5 8.40 1.88 9.53
N GLU A 6 9.21 1.15 10.31
CA GLU A 6 10.66 1.24 10.18
C GLU A 6 11.12 0.52 8.92
N LEU A 7 11.84 1.24 8.06
CA LEU A 7 12.41 0.69 6.83
C LEU A 7 13.86 0.28 7.07
N SER A 8 14.27 -0.84 6.48
CA SER A 8 15.68 -1.21 6.41
C SER A 8 16.49 -0.14 5.68
N GLN A 9 17.82 -0.16 5.84
CA GLN A 9 18.69 0.78 5.15
C GLN A 9 18.52 0.73 3.62
N ILE A 10 18.37 -0.47 3.07
CA ILE A 10 18.15 -0.69 1.63
C ILE A 10 16.76 -0.18 1.24
N GLY A 11 15.72 -0.50 2.02
CA GLY A 11 14.36 -0.01 1.76
C GLY A 11 14.28 1.52 1.75
N SER A 12 14.93 2.16 2.72
CA SER A 12 15.04 3.62 2.81
C SER A 12 15.77 4.23 1.62
N ALA A 13 16.88 3.62 1.18
CA ALA A 13 17.63 4.08 0.01
C ALA A 13 16.81 3.95 -1.29
N THR A 14 16.07 2.86 -1.45
CA THR A 14 15.18 2.65 -2.60
C THR A 14 14.03 3.66 -2.60
N LEU A 15 13.35 3.84 -1.47
CA LEU A 15 12.27 4.83 -1.35
C LEU A 15 12.76 6.25 -1.66
N ARG A 16 13.95 6.63 -1.19
CA ARG A 16 14.56 7.94 -1.48
C ARG A 16 14.81 8.16 -2.97
N ARG A 17 15.30 7.14 -3.69
CA ARG A 17 15.51 7.22 -5.14
C ARG A 17 14.19 7.38 -5.89
N LEU A 18 13.14 6.65 -5.48
CA LEU A 18 11.80 6.79 -6.05
C LEU A 18 11.21 8.17 -5.77
N ALA A 19 11.46 8.71 -4.58
CA ALA A 19 11.02 10.05 -4.18
C ALA A 19 11.67 11.13 -5.04
N TRP A 20 12.98 11.03 -5.30
CA TRP A 20 13.68 11.92 -6.24
C TRP A 20 13.14 11.80 -7.67
N TYR A 21 12.92 10.58 -8.16
CA TYR A 21 12.33 10.36 -9.49
C TYR A 21 10.95 11.01 -9.62
N ARG A 22 10.14 10.98 -8.56
CA ARG A 22 8.80 11.59 -8.53
C ARG A 22 8.79 13.07 -8.15
N GLY A 23 9.92 13.65 -7.73
CA GLY A 23 10.00 15.02 -7.23
C GLY A 23 9.16 15.26 -5.96
N LYS A 24 8.97 14.24 -5.11
CA LYS A 24 8.11 14.30 -3.91
C LYS A 24 8.86 13.91 -2.64
N PRO A 25 8.37 14.28 -1.44
CA PRO A 25 8.87 13.74 -0.17
C PRO A 25 8.75 12.20 -0.09
N MET A 26 9.61 11.58 0.71
CA MET A 26 9.59 10.12 0.90
C MET A 26 8.27 9.60 1.48
N THR A 27 7.64 10.36 2.38
CA THR A 27 6.35 10.02 3.01
C THR A 27 5.22 9.95 1.99
N GLU A 28 5.06 10.99 1.17
CA GLU A 28 4.07 11.01 0.08
C GLU A 28 4.34 9.93 -0.97
N THR A 29 5.62 9.67 -1.25
CA THR A 29 6.02 8.62 -2.19
C THR A 29 5.65 7.25 -1.65
N LEU A 30 5.84 6.99 -0.35
CA LEU A 30 5.48 5.72 0.29
C LEU A 30 3.98 5.51 0.28
N GLU A 31 3.20 6.52 0.67
CA GLU A 31 1.73 6.52 0.59
C GLU A 31 1.25 6.19 -0.83
N SER A 32 1.79 6.88 -1.83
CA SER A 32 1.43 6.67 -3.24
C SER A 32 1.79 5.26 -3.73
N LEU A 33 2.92 4.71 -3.28
CA LEU A 33 3.34 3.34 -3.61
C LEU A 33 2.42 2.31 -2.97
N LEU A 34 2.02 2.51 -1.71
CA LEU A 34 1.08 1.63 -1.02
C LEU A 34 -0.28 1.62 -1.73
N GLN A 35 -0.80 2.79 -2.10
CA GLN A 35 -2.05 2.91 -2.85
C GLN A 35 -1.96 2.21 -4.22
N ALA A 36 -0.91 2.50 -5.01
CA ALA A 36 -0.72 1.89 -6.32
C ALA A 36 -0.58 0.36 -6.23
N THR A 37 0.15 -0.14 -5.24
CA THR A 37 0.29 -1.59 -5.00
C THR A 37 -1.05 -2.21 -4.61
N GLY A 38 -1.82 -1.54 -3.75
CA GLY A 38 -3.16 -1.98 -3.36
C GLY A 38 -4.09 -2.15 -4.55
N LEU A 39 -4.19 -1.12 -5.40
CA LEU A 39 -5.00 -1.17 -6.62
C LEU A 39 -4.55 -2.28 -7.57
N THR A 40 -3.23 -2.38 -7.82
CA THR A 40 -2.68 -3.44 -8.69
C THR A 40 -3.02 -4.84 -8.16
N MET A 41 -2.94 -5.06 -6.85
CA MET A 41 -3.28 -6.36 -6.26
C MET A 41 -4.78 -6.64 -6.29
N ALA A 42 -5.62 -5.62 -6.11
CA ALA A 42 -7.06 -5.76 -6.24
C ALA A 42 -7.48 -6.19 -7.66
N GLU A 43 -6.77 -5.71 -8.69
CA GLU A 43 -6.99 -6.06 -10.09
C GLU A 43 -6.45 -7.45 -10.46
N VAL A 44 -5.21 -7.76 -10.07
CA VAL A 44 -4.54 -9.00 -10.51
C VAL A 44 -5.08 -10.23 -9.77
N LYS A 45 -5.44 -10.08 -8.48
CA LYS A 45 -5.86 -11.19 -7.62
C LYS A 45 -7.00 -10.76 -6.69
N PRO A 46 -8.22 -10.58 -7.23
CA PRO A 46 -9.36 -10.15 -6.44
C PRO A 46 -9.61 -11.12 -5.27
N GLY A 47 -9.86 -10.57 -4.09
CA GLY A 47 -10.18 -11.34 -2.89
C GLY A 47 -9.01 -12.05 -2.20
N GLU A 48 -7.83 -12.22 -2.82
CA GLU A 48 -6.71 -12.93 -2.17
C GLU A 48 -6.20 -12.14 -0.94
N VAL A 49 -6.08 -10.82 -1.06
CA VAL A 49 -5.69 -9.94 0.06
C VAL A 49 -6.73 -10.02 1.19
N CYS A 50 -8.03 -9.96 0.86
CA CYS A 50 -9.12 -10.06 1.82
C CYS A 50 -9.16 -11.42 2.53
N SER A 51 -8.87 -12.52 1.82
CA SER A 51 -8.85 -13.87 2.41
C SER A 51 -7.80 -14.06 3.52
N LYS A 52 -6.71 -13.29 3.46
CA LYS A 52 -5.62 -13.30 4.45
C LYS A 52 -5.74 -12.16 5.46
N CYS A 53 -6.74 -11.29 5.30
CA CYS A 53 -6.95 -10.13 6.17
C CYS A 53 -7.33 -10.57 7.58
N ARG A 54 -6.65 -9.98 8.58
CA ARG A 54 -6.90 -10.25 10.01
C ARG A 54 -7.62 -9.11 10.72
N ASP A 55 -7.69 -7.94 10.09
CA ASP A 55 -8.32 -6.75 10.64
C ASP A 55 -9.44 -6.28 9.71
N LYS A 56 -10.68 -6.44 10.16
CA LYS A 56 -11.87 -6.08 9.39
C LYS A 56 -12.36 -4.65 9.63
N SER A 57 -11.65 -3.87 10.46
CA SER A 57 -12.10 -2.53 10.87
C SER A 57 -12.21 -1.52 9.72
N ILE A 58 -11.51 -1.78 8.60
CA ILE A 58 -11.49 -0.89 7.43
C ILE A 58 -11.90 -1.60 6.13
N CYS A 59 -12.44 -2.81 6.20
CA CYS A 59 -12.77 -3.59 5.00
C CYS A 59 -13.74 -2.84 4.07
N ASP A 60 -14.77 -2.20 4.62
CA ASP A 60 -15.79 -1.45 3.87
C ASP A 60 -15.24 -0.21 3.13
N GLN A 61 -14.01 0.19 3.42
CA GLN A 61 -13.32 1.34 2.80
C GLN A 61 -11.99 0.94 2.17
N CYS A 62 -11.69 -0.36 2.08
CA CYS A 62 -10.42 -0.83 1.55
C CYS A 62 -10.49 -0.94 0.01
N PRO A 63 -9.37 -0.74 -0.70
CA PRO A 63 -9.32 -0.87 -2.16
C PRO A 63 -9.52 -2.30 -2.66
N PHE A 64 -9.68 -3.27 -1.74
CA PHE A 64 -9.84 -4.70 -2.03
C PHE A 64 -11.29 -5.18 -1.83
N ASP A 65 -12.19 -4.30 -1.38
CA ASP A 65 -13.60 -4.63 -1.20
C ASP A 65 -14.27 -4.70 -2.58
N HIS A 66 -14.28 -5.90 -3.13
CA HIS A 66 -15.08 -6.20 -4.30
C HIS A 66 -16.49 -6.52 -3.79
N PRO A 67 -17.54 -5.75 -4.16
CA PRO A 67 -18.90 -6.23 -3.96
C PRO A 67 -19.02 -7.57 -4.69
N ALA A 68 -19.39 -8.61 -3.95
CA ALA A 68 -19.70 -9.89 -4.54
C ALA A 68 -20.82 -9.69 -5.57
N GLU A 69 -20.51 -9.83 -6.86
CA GLU A 69 -21.50 -10.17 -7.89
C GLU A 69 -21.84 -11.66 -7.81
#